data_AF-A0A366S788-F1
#
_entry.id   AF-A0A366S788-F1
#
_cell.length_a   1.000
_cell.length_b   1.000
_cell.length_c   1.000
_cell.angle_alpha   90.00
_cell.angle_beta   90.00
_cell.angle_gamma   90.00
#
_symmetry.space_group_name_H-M   'P 1'
#
loop_
_entity.id
_entity.type
_entity.pdbx_description
1 polymer ?
#
loop_
_entity_poly.entity_id
_entity_poly.type
_entity_poly.pdbx_seq_one_letter_code
_entity_poly.pdbx_strand_id
1 'polypeptide(L)'
;MDKIPGVFKTWELSSSQQSEVERLLEDTDEMYNLNLVVAYPDFQVLWKTCLRVFRYSPNCLISAINYLQYGGENKQVGKAIFSTAFSKLLSSLIVHPIWDCNYRKLRVALQFVVMCRIESGERWPASRCDTFDCQALELLWERFDELEPGSVSQKLRQALALTPVEEEFPTFLLTISQYVNQKTTDSDINPAYRGLLAYPVEMRDLKSIEQALDNYAWMHEAWRISTQRIWEAFKVERGTSTTEFPKGDQLKEYIPSAVRHIYGYIVRVGVSPTPSPGVDAEGSEGSQISWLDSHGSSDEEVYPTMSGAIDSSGRQRSADSEALRRLEASNHELRAGYEALRADHEALRERVQANEGLIAENERLRRQRNAFRALARRQAREIQVLRQQRT
;
A
#
# COMPACT_ATOMS: atom_id res chain seq x y z
N MET A 1 -11.24 13.19 -24.03
CA MET A 1 -11.09 12.03 -23.11
C MET A 1 -10.96 12.58 -21.72
N ASP A 2 -12.03 12.50 -20.94
CA ASP A 2 -12.02 12.98 -19.56
C ASP A 2 -11.10 12.10 -18.72
N LYS A 3 -10.03 12.72 -18.21
CA LYS A 3 -9.11 12.11 -17.23
C LYS A 3 -9.96 11.58 -16.08
N ILE A 4 -9.84 10.30 -15.72
CA ILE A 4 -10.48 9.79 -14.50
C ILE A 4 -9.87 10.59 -13.33
N PRO A 5 -10.62 11.50 -12.68
CA PRO A 5 -10.03 12.36 -11.66
C PRO A 5 -9.65 11.50 -10.46
N GLY A 6 -8.38 11.54 -10.06
CA GLY A 6 -7.94 11.01 -8.75
C GLY A 6 -7.44 9.57 -8.69
N VAL A 7 -7.33 8.82 -9.79
CA VAL A 7 -6.83 7.42 -9.74
C VAL A 7 -5.30 7.34 -9.72
N PHE A 8 -4.62 8.30 -10.33
CA PHE A 8 -3.16 8.35 -10.38
C PHE A 8 -2.68 9.73 -9.96
N LYS A 9 -1.82 9.81 -8.93
CA LYS A 9 -1.04 11.03 -8.70
C LYS A 9 -0.12 11.21 -9.91
N THR A 10 -0.35 12.25 -10.69
CA THR A 10 0.51 12.60 -11.83
C THR A 10 1.71 13.36 -11.30
N TRP A 11 2.86 12.69 -11.30
CA TRP A 11 4.16 13.33 -11.09
C TRP A 11 4.65 13.86 -12.43
N GLU A 12 5.26 15.05 -12.44
CA GLU A 12 5.95 15.53 -13.64
C GLU A 12 7.30 14.80 -13.76
N LEU A 13 7.40 13.92 -14.76
CA LEU A 13 8.65 13.26 -15.13
C LEU A 13 9.43 14.15 -16.09
N SER A 14 10.75 14.20 -15.97
CA SER A 14 11.60 14.86 -16.97
C SER A 14 11.51 14.16 -18.33
N SER A 15 11.84 14.85 -19.43
CA SER A 15 11.81 14.25 -20.78
C SER A 15 12.70 13.01 -20.90
N SER A 16 13.83 12.98 -20.18
CA SER A 16 14.70 11.80 -20.10
C SER A 16 13.99 10.63 -19.41
N GLN A 17 13.33 10.89 -18.28
CA GLN A 17 12.59 9.87 -17.54
C GLN A 17 11.38 9.35 -18.31
N GLN A 18 10.66 10.22 -19.01
CA GLN A 18 9.55 9.82 -19.89
C GLN A 18 10.04 8.89 -21.01
N SER A 19 11.17 9.23 -21.63
CA SER A 19 11.77 8.39 -22.69
C SER A 19 12.20 7.02 -22.16
N GLU A 20 12.73 6.96 -20.94
CA GLU A 20 13.09 5.71 -20.28
C GLU A 20 11.85 4.87 -19.93
N VAL A 21 10.78 5.49 -19.46
CA VAL A 21 9.50 4.80 -19.20
C VAL A 21 8.93 4.19 -20.48
N GLU A 22 8.93 4.91 -21.61
CA GLU A 22 8.45 4.36 -22.87
C GLU A 22 9.36 3.22 -23.38
N ARG A 23 10.69 3.33 -23.25
CA ARG A 23 11.59 2.19 -23.54
C ARG A 23 11.27 0.97 -22.69
N LEU A 24 11.04 1.15 -21.38
CA LEU A 24 10.64 0.05 -20.51
C LEU A 24 9.33 -0.59 -20.97
N LEU A 25 8.34 0.22 -21.37
CA LEU A 25 7.08 -0.31 -21.89
C LEU A 25 7.26 -1.12 -23.18
N GLU A 26 8.13 -0.67 -24.09
CA GLU A 26 8.47 -1.36 -25.33
C GLU A 26 9.21 -2.69 -25.07
N ASP A 27 10.15 -2.70 -24.14
CA ASP A 27 10.95 -3.88 -23.78
C ASP A 27 10.16 -4.95 -23.00
N THR A 28 8.97 -4.62 -22.50
CA THR A 28 8.23 -5.57 -21.66
C THR A 28 7.29 -6.46 -22.48
N ASP A 29 7.54 -7.77 -22.44
CA ASP A 29 6.62 -8.84 -22.90
C ASP A 29 5.18 -8.73 -22.29
N GLU A 30 5.03 -7.95 -21.22
CA GLU A 30 3.76 -7.57 -20.58
C GLU A 30 2.78 -6.87 -21.54
N MET A 31 3.30 -6.07 -22.49
CA MET A 31 2.48 -5.29 -23.45
C MET A 31 2.03 -6.13 -24.66
N TYR A 32 2.84 -7.10 -25.10
CA TYR A 32 2.59 -7.91 -26.30
C TYR A 32 1.37 -8.84 -26.18
N ASN A 33 0.87 -9.06 -24.96
CA ASN A 33 -0.23 -9.96 -24.66
C ASN A 33 -1.58 -9.27 -24.38
N LEU A 34 -1.73 -7.96 -24.62
CA LEU A 34 -3.00 -7.24 -24.39
C LEU A 34 -4.17 -7.74 -25.26
N ASN A 35 -3.86 -8.41 -26.37
CA ASN A 35 -4.88 -9.09 -27.19
C ASN A 35 -5.47 -10.34 -26.51
N LEU A 36 -4.78 -10.92 -25.52
CA LEU A 36 -5.27 -12.04 -24.72
C LEU A 36 -6.19 -11.59 -23.58
N VAL A 37 -6.35 -10.29 -23.31
CA VAL A 37 -7.21 -9.81 -22.21
C VAL A 37 -8.66 -10.27 -22.35
N VAL A 38 -9.13 -10.46 -23.59
CA VAL A 38 -10.46 -11.03 -23.89
C VAL A 38 -10.59 -12.49 -23.41
N ALA A 39 -9.47 -13.21 -23.28
CA ALA A 39 -9.43 -14.59 -22.80
C ALA A 39 -9.41 -14.72 -21.26
N TYR A 40 -9.29 -13.63 -20.51
CA TYR A 40 -9.21 -13.63 -19.03
C TYR A 40 -10.36 -12.84 -18.38
N PRO A 41 -11.61 -13.33 -18.45
CA PRO A 41 -12.78 -12.64 -17.89
C PRO A 41 -12.65 -12.37 -16.38
N ASP A 42 -11.99 -13.26 -15.65
CA ASP A 42 -11.79 -13.10 -14.21
C ASP A 42 -10.79 -12.00 -13.85
N PHE A 43 -9.82 -11.72 -14.72
CA PHE A 43 -8.93 -10.56 -14.54
C PHE A 43 -9.70 -9.25 -14.72
N GLN A 44 -10.66 -9.21 -15.65
CA GLN A 44 -11.57 -8.07 -15.77
C GLN A 44 -12.43 -7.89 -14.52
N VAL A 45 -12.94 -9.00 -13.95
CA VAL A 45 -13.69 -8.96 -12.70
C VAL A 45 -12.83 -8.40 -11.57
N LEU A 46 -11.56 -8.80 -11.48
CA LEU A 46 -10.61 -8.26 -10.52
C LEU A 46 -10.43 -6.74 -10.67
N TRP A 47 -10.20 -6.25 -11.89
CA TRP A 47 -10.08 -4.82 -12.17
C TRP A 47 -11.30 -4.03 -11.69
N LYS A 48 -12.51 -4.51 -12.03
CA LYS A 48 -13.76 -3.88 -11.59
C LYS A 48 -13.89 -3.88 -10.07
N THR A 49 -13.48 -4.97 -9.43
CA THR A 49 -13.54 -5.13 -7.97
C THR A 49 -12.57 -4.16 -7.28
N CYS A 50 -11.30 -4.11 -7.69
CA CYS A 50 -10.32 -3.17 -7.15
C CYS A 50 -10.75 -1.70 -7.33
N LEU A 51 -11.21 -1.32 -8.51
CA LEU A 51 -11.65 0.05 -8.76
C LEU A 51 -12.90 0.43 -7.97
N ARG A 52 -13.78 -0.52 -7.69
CA ARG A 52 -15.00 -0.28 -6.93
C ARG A 52 -14.72 -0.13 -5.44
N VAL A 53 -13.97 -1.07 -4.87
CA VAL A 53 -13.71 -1.12 -3.43
C VAL A 53 -12.61 -0.14 -3.04
N PHE A 54 -11.53 -0.07 -3.80
CA PHE A 54 -10.33 0.66 -3.43
C PHE A 54 -10.04 1.89 -4.30
N ARG A 55 -10.74 2.07 -5.42
CA ARG A 55 -10.39 3.11 -6.43
C ARG A 55 -8.95 2.99 -6.92
N TYR A 56 -8.42 1.76 -6.90
CA TYR A 56 -7.02 1.45 -7.20
C TYR A 56 -6.94 0.32 -8.22
N SER A 57 -5.91 0.28 -9.05
CA SER A 57 -5.75 -0.81 -10.03
C SER A 57 -5.14 -2.06 -9.38
N PRO A 58 -5.48 -3.28 -9.84
CA PRO A 58 -4.84 -4.50 -9.36
C PRO A 58 -3.34 -4.52 -9.69
N ASN A 59 -2.94 -3.96 -10.83
CA ASN A 59 -1.54 -3.83 -11.23
C ASN A 59 -0.77 -2.93 -10.27
N CYS A 60 -1.32 -1.78 -9.87
CA CYS A 60 -0.65 -0.94 -8.89
C CYS A 60 -0.66 -1.58 -7.50
N LEU A 61 -1.75 -2.26 -7.11
CA LEU A 61 -1.86 -2.98 -5.83
C LEU A 61 -0.73 -4.01 -5.67
N ILE A 62 -0.47 -4.80 -6.71
CA ILE A 62 0.61 -5.79 -6.76
C ILE A 62 1.71 -5.28 -7.69
N SER A 63 2.48 -4.31 -7.21
CA SER A 63 3.65 -3.76 -7.91
C SER A 63 4.74 -3.31 -6.93
N ALA A 64 5.94 -3.07 -7.48
CA ALA A 64 7.09 -2.60 -6.71
C ALA A 64 6.83 -1.29 -5.95
N ILE A 65 5.86 -0.45 -6.38
CA ILE A 65 5.39 0.72 -5.61
C ILE A 65 4.95 0.31 -4.20
N ASN A 66 4.32 -0.86 -4.11
CA ASN A 66 3.76 -1.41 -2.89
C ASN A 66 4.60 -2.56 -2.32
N TYR A 67 5.86 -2.69 -2.74
CA TYR A 67 6.76 -3.79 -2.37
C TYR A 67 6.16 -5.18 -2.66
N LEU A 68 5.37 -5.30 -3.73
CA LEU A 68 4.73 -6.54 -4.13
C LEU A 68 4.99 -6.83 -5.61
N GLN A 69 4.95 -8.08 -6.01
CA GLN A 69 4.93 -8.45 -7.42
C GLN A 69 4.13 -9.72 -7.60
N TYR A 70 3.62 -9.96 -8.81
CA TYR A 70 2.91 -11.20 -9.09
C TYR A 70 3.92 -12.34 -9.32
N GLY A 71 3.89 -13.36 -8.46
CA GLY A 71 4.80 -14.50 -8.47
C GLY A 71 4.28 -15.71 -9.26
N GLY A 72 3.67 -15.50 -10.43
CA GLY A 72 2.89 -16.52 -11.17
C GLY A 72 3.53 -17.92 -11.32
N GLU A 73 2.70 -18.90 -11.73
CA GLU A 73 2.95 -20.37 -11.68
C GLU A 73 4.27 -20.90 -12.31
N ASN A 74 5.00 -20.10 -13.08
CA ASN A 74 6.26 -20.48 -13.74
C ASN A 74 7.47 -19.62 -13.31
N LYS A 75 7.42 -18.97 -12.14
CA LYS A 75 8.45 -17.99 -11.69
C LYS A 75 8.71 -16.85 -12.69
N GLN A 76 7.82 -16.66 -13.67
CA GLN A 76 7.88 -15.51 -14.56
C GLN A 76 7.35 -14.30 -13.83
N VAL A 77 8.29 -13.48 -13.40
CA VAL A 77 8.07 -12.29 -12.62
C VAL A 77 7.53 -11.16 -13.50
N GLY A 78 6.65 -10.32 -12.95
CA GLY A 78 6.26 -9.04 -13.57
C GLY A 78 4.98 -9.06 -14.40
N LYS A 79 4.39 -10.22 -14.74
CA LYS A 79 3.22 -10.26 -15.64
C LYS A 79 2.11 -9.28 -15.25
N ALA A 80 1.77 -8.39 -16.19
CA ALA A 80 0.68 -7.43 -16.03
C ALA A 80 -0.72 -8.08 -16.03
N ILE A 81 -0.85 -9.32 -16.52
CA ILE A 81 -2.11 -10.08 -16.51
C ILE A 81 -1.97 -11.25 -15.53
N PHE A 82 -2.87 -11.30 -14.54
CA PHE A 82 -2.86 -12.35 -13.51
C PHE A 82 -3.63 -13.58 -13.99
N SER A 83 -3.30 -14.76 -13.47
CA SER A 83 -4.02 -15.98 -13.85
C SER A 83 -5.49 -15.92 -13.43
N THR A 84 -6.32 -16.72 -14.11
CA THR A 84 -7.76 -16.81 -13.81
C THR A 84 -8.01 -17.19 -12.35
N ALA A 85 -7.33 -18.21 -11.84
CA ALA A 85 -7.49 -18.65 -10.46
C ALA A 85 -7.08 -17.55 -9.48
N PHE A 86 -5.95 -16.88 -9.74
CA PHE A 86 -5.43 -15.83 -8.86
C PHE A 86 -6.39 -14.65 -8.83
N SER A 87 -6.87 -14.23 -10.00
CA SER A 87 -7.82 -13.13 -10.13
C SER A 87 -9.15 -13.40 -9.43
N LYS A 88 -9.68 -14.63 -9.52
CA LYS A 88 -10.91 -15.02 -8.81
C LYS A 88 -10.74 -14.92 -7.30
N LEU A 89 -9.70 -15.54 -6.76
CA LEU A 89 -9.46 -15.57 -5.33
C LEU A 89 -9.19 -14.17 -4.79
N LEU A 90 -8.30 -13.41 -5.43
CA LEU A 90 -8.01 -12.03 -5.03
C LEU A 90 -9.27 -11.14 -5.07
N SER A 91 -10.14 -11.29 -6.08
CA SER A 91 -11.41 -10.55 -6.12
C SER A 91 -12.28 -10.85 -4.90
N SER A 92 -12.35 -12.12 -4.48
CA SER A 92 -13.13 -12.52 -3.30
C SER A 92 -12.53 -12.01 -1.99
N LEU A 93 -11.21 -11.92 -1.89
CA LEU A 93 -10.53 -11.35 -0.72
C LEU A 93 -10.80 -9.85 -0.61
N ILE A 94 -10.67 -9.09 -1.71
CA ILE A 94 -10.79 -7.62 -1.74
C ILE A 94 -12.10 -7.11 -1.12
N VAL A 95 -13.19 -7.86 -1.24
CA VAL A 95 -14.51 -7.42 -0.77
C VAL A 95 -14.75 -7.63 0.72
N HIS A 96 -13.80 -8.25 1.44
CA HIS A 96 -13.94 -8.49 2.88
C HIS A 96 -13.99 -7.15 3.66
N PRO A 97 -14.90 -6.99 4.64
CA PRO A 97 -15.09 -5.72 5.35
C PRO A 97 -13.90 -5.29 6.20
N ILE A 98 -13.02 -6.21 6.62
CA ILE A 98 -11.81 -5.89 7.42
C ILE A 98 -10.92 -4.83 6.77
N TRP A 99 -10.91 -4.77 5.43
CA TRP A 99 -10.10 -3.81 4.70
C TRP A 99 -10.65 -2.39 4.82
N ASP A 100 -11.93 -2.19 5.18
CA ASP A 100 -12.57 -0.88 5.30
C ASP A 100 -12.37 0.01 4.06
N CYS A 101 -12.53 -0.59 2.88
CA CYS A 101 -12.22 0.04 1.58
C CYS A 101 -10.79 0.63 1.47
N ASN A 102 -9.87 0.22 2.34
CA ASN A 102 -8.49 0.67 2.40
C ASN A 102 -7.55 -0.42 1.85
N TYR A 103 -7.11 -0.24 0.60
CA TYR A 103 -6.19 -1.17 -0.06
C TYR A 103 -4.88 -1.38 0.70
N ARG A 104 -4.49 -0.44 1.56
CA ARG A 104 -3.26 -0.53 2.34
C ARG A 104 -3.33 -1.66 3.35
N LYS A 105 -4.50 -1.93 3.97
CA LYS A 105 -4.67 -3.08 4.86
C LYS A 105 -4.44 -4.40 4.10
N LEU A 106 -5.04 -4.53 2.90
CA LEU A 106 -4.80 -5.71 2.06
C LEU A 106 -3.33 -5.81 1.63
N ARG A 107 -2.70 -4.69 1.27
CA ARG A 107 -1.26 -4.64 0.96
C ARG A 107 -0.42 -5.15 2.13
N VAL A 108 -0.66 -4.66 3.35
CA VAL A 108 0.06 -5.11 4.56
C VAL A 108 -0.13 -6.60 4.78
N ALA A 109 -1.36 -7.12 4.62
CA ALA A 109 -1.62 -8.55 4.71
C ALA A 109 -0.86 -9.37 3.64
N LEU A 110 -0.82 -8.88 2.39
CA LEU A 110 -0.07 -9.49 1.29
C LEU A 110 1.45 -9.47 1.53
N GLN A 111 2.00 -8.37 2.04
CA GLN A 111 3.41 -8.30 2.41
C GLN A 111 3.71 -9.27 3.56
N PHE A 112 2.89 -9.23 4.61
CA PHE A 112 3.07 -10.05 5.80
C PHE A 112 3.07 -11.55 5.50
N VAL A 113 2.10 -12.01 4.69
CA VAL A 113 2.00 -13.44 4.34
C VAL A 113 3.23 -13.91 3.56
N VAL A 114 3.74 -13.10 2.62
CA VAL A 114 4.93 -13.45 1.86
C VAL A 114 6.17 -13.42 2.76
N MET A 115 6.31 -12.40 3.62
CA MET A 115 7.42 -12.32 4.58
C MET A 115 7.43 -13.50 5.56
N CYS A 116 6.27 -13.95 6.02
CA CYS A 116 6.15 -15.17 6.83
C CYS A 116 6.58 -16.41 6.06
N ARG A 117 6.25 -16.48 4.76
CA ARG A 117 6.57 -17.63 3.90
C ARG A 117 8.06 -17.74 3.60
N ILE A 118 8.72 -16.63 3.27
CA ILE A 118 10.15 -16.61 2.93
C ILE A 118 11.05 -16.44 4.16
N GLU A 119 10.45 -16.39 5.36
CA GLU A 119 11.14 -16.15 6.64
C GLU A 119 12.09 -14.95 6.59
N SER A 120 11.69 -13.88 5.90
CA SER A 120 12.53 -12.71 5.73
C SER A 120 12.81 -12.10 7.10
N GLY A 121 14.10 -12.09 7.47
CA GLY A 121 14.63 -11.33 8.61
C GLY A 121 14.88 -9.86 8.25
N GLU A 122 14.63 -9.46 7.00
CA GLU A 122 14.81 -8.09 6.57
C GLU A 122 13.79 -7.18 7.26
N ARG A 123 14.20 -5.92 7.43
CA ARG A 123 13.31 -4.88 7.94
C ARG A 123 12.08 -4.78 7.07
N TRP A 124 10.90 -4.92 7.68
CA TRP A 124 9.64 -4.72 6.96
C TRP A 124 9.66 -3.32 6.33
N PRO A 125 9.47 -3.19 5.00
CA PRO A 125 9.44 -1.89 4.37
C PRO A 125 8.36 -1.00 4.99
N ALA A 126 8.79 0.01 5.74
CA ALA A 126 7.91 1.03 6.29
C ALA A 126 7.40 1.90 5.13
N SER A 127 6.10 1.91 4.86
CA SER A 127 5.55 2.92 3.95
C SER A 127 5.49 4.24 4.71
N ARG A 128 6.22 5.26 4.24
CA ARG A 128 6.27 6.63 4.83
C ARG A 128 4.90 7.36 4.90
N CYS A 129 3.79 6.69 4.60
CA CYS A 129 2.44 7.25 4.49
C CYS A 129 1.37 6.44 5.26
N ASP A 130 1.77 5.49 6.10
CA ASP A 130 0.88 4.53 6.74
C ASP A 130 0.54 4.92 8.18
N THR A 131 -0.27 5.96 8.37
CA THR A 131 -1.06 6.08 9.60
C THR A 131 -2.15 5.02 9.55
N PHE A 132 -1.80 3.79 9.89
CA PHE A 132 -2.80 2.87 10.42
C PHE A 132 -3.02 3.30 11.86
N ASP A 133 -4.27 3.39 12.31
CA ASP A 133 -4.58 3.46 13.74
C ASP A 133 -4.29 2.08 14.36
N CYS A 134 -3.04 1.62 14.27
CA CYS A 134 -2.54 0.32 14.69
C CYS A 134 -1.18 0.51 15.37
N GLN A 135 -1.21 0.82 16.67
CA GLN A 135 -0.03 1.06 17.51
C GLN A 135 0.97 -0.09 17.43
N ALA A 136 0.50 -1.34 17.31
CA ALA A 136 1.39 -2.50 17.25
C ALA A 136 2.18 -2.54 15.93
N LEU A 137 1.60 -2.10 14.82
CA LEU A 137 2.30 -2.01 13.54
C LEU A 137 3.25 -0.81 13.50
N GLU A 138 2.86 0.32 14.08
CA GLU A 138 3.73 1.48 14.23
C GLU A 138 4.98 1.11 15.05
N LEU A 139 4.79 0.50 16.23
CA LEU A 139 5.88 0.03 17.08
C LEU A 139 6.78 -0.97 16.35
N LEU A 140 6.18 -1.95 15.64
CA LEU A 140 6.94 -2.91 14.84
C LEU A 140 7.81 -2.23 13.79
N TRP A 141 7.32 -1.22 13.09
CA TRP A 141 8.09 -0.53 12.05
C TRP A 141 9.16 0.40 12.61
N GLU A 142 8.85 1.14 13.67
CA GLU A 142 9.78 2.07 14.29
C GLU A 142 10.92 1.34 14.99
N ARG A 143 10.59 0.30 15.76
CA ARG A 143 11.50 -0.42 16.66
C ARG A 143 11.88 -1.79 16.12
N PHE A 144 11.76 -2.03 14.82
CA PHE A 144 12.00 -3.35 14.20
C PHE A 144 13.34 -3.97 14.61
N ASP A 145 14.40 -3.15 14.59
CA ASP A 145 15.77 -3.56 14.89
C ASP A 145 16.04 -3.68 16.40
N GLU A 146 15.18 -3.09 17.24
CA GLU A 146 15.27 -3.15 18.71
C GLU A 146 14.50 -4.34 19.30
N LEU A 147 13.50 -4.85 18.57
CA LEU A 147 12.77 -6.06 18.95
C LEU A 147 13.69 -7.29 18.84
N GLU A 148 13.45 -8.30 19.67
CA GLU A 148 14.27 -9.52 19.69
C GLU A 148 14.34 -10.14 18.28
N PRO A 149 15.51 -10.70 17.90
CA PRO A 149 15.67 -11.37 16.62
C PRO A 149 14.63 -12.47 16.41
N GLY A 150 14.16 -12.60 15.17
CA GLY A 150 13.16 -13.59 14.81
C GLY A 150 12.40 -13.21 13.55
N SER A 151 11.49 -14.10 13.16
CA SER A 151 10.57 -13.87 12.04
C SER A 151 9.69 -12.63 12.27
N VAL A 152 9.17 -12.06 11.17
CA VAL A 152 8.21 -10.94 11.23
C VAL A 152 7.00 -11.24 12.13
N SER A 153 6.54 -12.50 12.16
CA SER A 153 5.44 -12.93 13.04
C SER A 153 5.81 -12.89 14.53
N GLN A 154 7.05 -13.25 14.88
CA GLN A 154 7.55 -13.17 16.26
C GLN A 154 7.71 -11.72 16.69
N LYS A 155 8.26 -10.86 15.83
CA LYS A 155 8.39 -9.42 16.11
C LYS A 155 7.02 -8.75 16.25
N LEU A 156 6.03 -9.11 15.43
CA LEU A 156 4.66 -8.61 15.58
C LEU A 156 4.01 -9.05 16.90
N ARG A 157 4.25 -10.28 17.38
CA ARG A 157 3.81 -10.71 18.72
C ARG A 157 4.43 -9.88 19.83
N GLN A 158 5.73 -9.57 19.73
CA GLN A 158 6.41 -8.71 20.69
C GLN A 158 5.82 -7.31 20.69
N ALA A 159 5.59 -6.73 19.50
CA ALA A 159 4.99 -5.42 19.38
C ALA A 159 3.59 -5.37 20.03
N LEU A 160 2.75 -6.38 19.76
CA LEU A 160 1.44 -6.53 20.40
C LEU A 160 1.52 -6.64 21.93
N ALA A 161 2.52 -7.36 22.46
CA ALA A 161 2.72 -7.48 23.90
C ALA A 161 3.18 -6.17 24.57
N LEU A 162 3.76 -5.25 23.80
CA LEU A 162 4.22 -3.94 24.26
C LEU A 162 3.16 -2.85 24.09
N THR A 163 2.07 -3.11 23.35
CA THR A 163 0.98 -2.17 23.16
C THR A 163 -0.15 -2.38 24.18
N PRO A 164 -0.73 -1.30 24.73
CA PRO A 164 -1.76 -1.41 25.77
C PRO A 164 -3.17 -1.71 25.24
N VAL A 165 -3.40 -1.55 23.93
CA VAL A 165 -4.71 -1.70 23.28
C VAL A 165 -4.75 -2.99 22.48
N GLU A 166 -5.83 -3.75 22.63
CA GLU A 166 -6.08 -4.92 21.79
C GLU A 166 -6.54 -4.46 20.40
N GLU A 167 -5.73 -4.73 19.39
CA GLU A 167 -5.97 -4.34 18.01
C GLU A 167 -6.30 -5.57 17.16
N GLU A 168 -7.49 -5.57 16.53
CA GLU A 168 -7.99 -6.73 15.79
C GLU A 168 -7.18 -7.01 14.52
N PHE A 169 -6.74 -5.97 13.81
CA PHE A 169 -6.03 -6.13 12.53
C PHE A 169 -4.63 -6.75 12.69
N PRO A 170 -3.75 -6.28 13.60
CA PRO A 170 -2.48 -6.96 13.88
C PRO A 170 -2.65 -8.40 14.38
N THR A 171 -3.69 -8.66 15.18
CA THR A 171 -4.01 -10.01 15.66
C THR A 171 -4.47 -10.93 14.53
N PHE A 172 -5.24 -10.40 13.58
CA PHE A 172 -5.59 -11.08 12.34
C PHE A 172 -4.36 -11.41 11.49
N LEU A 173 -3.39 -10.51 11.37
CA LEU A 173 -2.12 -10.80 10.69
C LEU A 173 -1.44 -12.02 11.32
N LEU A 174 -1.34 -12.10 12.65
CA LEU A 174 -0.79 -13.29 13.31
C LEU A 174 -1.57 -14.57 13.00
N THR A 175 -2.87 -14.49 12.79
CA THR A 175 -3.68 -15.64 12.35
C THR A 175 -3.29 -16.10 10.94
N ILE A 176 -2.99 -15.16 10.02
CA ILE A 176 -2.44 -15.51 8.70
C ILE A 176 -1.17 -16.36 8.86
N SER A 177 -0.26 -16.00 9.78
CA SER A 177 0.99 -16.75 9.96
C SER A 177 0.79 -18.22 10.35
N GLN A 178 -0.36 -18.59 10.92
CA GLN A 178 -0.68 -19.98 11.28
C GLN A 178 -1.02 -20.84 10.06
N TYR A 179 -1.45 -20.22 8.95
CA TYR A 179 -1.83 -20.90 7.71
C TYR A 179 -0.72 -20.91 6.66
N VAL A 180 0.38 -20.20 6.91
CA VAL A 180 1.54 -20.19 6.01
C VAL A 180 2.28 -21.52 6.13
N ASN A 181 2.25 -22.32 5.07
CA ASN A 181 2.94 -23.60 5.02
C ASN A 181 4.43 -23.40 4.71
N GLN A 182 5.28 -23.53 5.73
CA GLN A 182 6.74 -23.36 5.65
C GLN A 182 7.48 -24.54 5.00
N LYS A 183 6.79 -25.62 4.60
CA LYS A 183 7.42 -26.86 4.11
C LYS A 183 8.25 -26.73 2.82
N THR A 184 8.20 -25.57 2.18
CA THR A 184 9.05 -25.21 1.04
C THR A 184 9.82 -23.95 1.42
N THR A 185 11.00 -24.12 2.00
CA THR A 185 11.97 -23.03 2.14
C THR A 185 12.39 -22.60 0.74
N ASP A 186 11.72 -21.59 0.22
CA ASP A 186 12.07 -20.93 -1.03
C ASP A 186 13.18 -19.89 -0.76
N SER A 187 14.32 -20.36 -0.25
CA SER A 187 15.50 -19.55 0.03
C SER A 187 16.07 -18.85 -1.22
N ASP A 188 15.65 -19.29 -2.42
CA ASP A 188 16.12 -18.77 -3.70
C ASP A 188 15.19 -17.70 -4.30
N ILE A 189 14.14 -17.28 -3.58
CA ILE A 189 13.28 -16.18 -4.05
C ILE A 189 14.06 -14.87 -3.87
N ASN A 190 14.58 -14.34 -4.98
CA ASN A 190 15.05 -12.97 -5.05
C ASN A 190 13.83 -12.03 -5.04
N PRO A 191 13.60 -11.25 -3.97
CA PRO A 191 12.48 -10.32 -3.92
C PRO A 191 12.77 -9.07 -4.76
N ALA A 192 13.84 -8.98 -5.56
CA ALA A 192 14.10 -7.83 -6.41
C ALA A 192 13.30 -7.88 -7.73
N TYR A 193 12.50 -6.85 -7.98
CA TYR A 193 11.93 -6.53 -9.30
C TYR A 193 12.63 -5.30 -9.86
N ARG A 194 13.39 -5.47 -10.94
CA ARG A 194 14.12 -4.35 -11.60
C ARG A 194 14.91 -3.50 -10.59
N GLY A 195 15.60 -4.17 -9.66
CA GLY A 195 16.40 -3.54 -8.60
C GLY A 195 15.63 -2.98 -7.39
N LEU A 196 14.30 -3.13 -7.35
CA LEU A 196 13.48 -2.74 -6.20
C LEU A 196 13.00 -3.95 -5.41
N LEU A 197 12.93 -3.82 -4.09
CA LEU A 197 12.29 -4.81 -3.23
C LEU A 197 10.80 -4.94 -3.58
N ALA A 198 10.38 -6.15 -3.94
CA ALA A 198 9.04 -6.53 -4.36
C ALA A 198 8.77 -8.00 -3.99
N TYR A 199 7.98 -8.22 -2.95
CA TYR A 199 7.63 -9.56 -2.48
C TYR A 199 6.72 -10.29 -3.48
N PRO A 200 7.11 -11.47 -3.99
CA PRO A 200 6.31 -12.20 -4.97
C PRO A 200 5.12 -12.87 -4.33
N VAL A 201 3.93 -12.34 -4.61
CA VAL A 201 2.65 -12.88 -4.17
C VAL A 201 2.25 -14.04 -5.05
N GLU A 202 2.02 -15.19 -4.42
CA GLU A 202 1.61 -16.42 -5.08
C GLU A 202 0.20 -16.85 -4.68
N MET A 203 -0.32 -17.85 -5.38
CA MET A 203 -1.62 -18.44 -5.06
C MET A 203 -1.72 -18.95 -3.61
N ARG A 204 -0.66 -19.58 -3.09
CA ARG A 204 -0.62 -20.11 -1.72
C ARG A 204 -0.72 -19.01 -0.66
N ASP A 205 -0.21 -17.82 -0.96
CA ASP A 205 -0.30 -16.66 -0.08
C ASP A 205 -1.75 -16.20 0.04
N LEU A 206 -2.45 -16.08 -1.10
CA LEU A 206 -3.87 -15.73 -1.12
C LEU A 206 -4.74 -16.75 -0.38
N LYS A 207 -4.44 -18.05 -0.53
CA LYS A 207 -5.15 -19.12 0.19
C LYS A 207 -4.93 -19.06 1.71
N SER A 208 -3.73 -18.69 2.15
CA SER A 208 -3.43 -18.52 3.58
C SER A 208 -4.22 -17.35 4.16
N ILE A 209 -4.36 -16.25 3.40
CA ILE A 209 -5.23 -15.12 3.78
C ILE A 209 -6.70 -15.53 3.81
N GLU A 210 -7.19 -16.24 2.79
CA GLU A 210 -8.58 -16.76 2.75
C GLU A 210 -8.89 -17.62 3.98
N GLN A 211 -8.01 -18.57 4.30
CA GLN A 211 -8.17 -19.42 5.47
C GLN A 211 -8.17 -18.61 6.77
N ALA A 212 -7.30 -17.61 6.89
CA ALA A 212 -7.31 -16.74 8.06
C ALA A 212 -8.61 -15.93 8.16
N LEU A 213 -9.11 -15.35 7.06
CA LEU A 213 -10.37 -14.60 7.06
C LEU A 213 -11.56 -15.46 7.49
N ASP A 214 -11.62 -16.69 6.98
CA ASP A 214 -12.72 -17.62 7.21
C ASP A 214 -12.72 -18.21 8.63
N ASN A 215 -11.56 -18.27 9.30
CA ASN A 215 -11.40 -18.89 10.61
C ASN A 215 -11.11 -17.90 11.74
N TYR A 216 -10.86 -16.62 11.43
CA TYR A 216 -10.61 -15.61 12.46
C TYR A 216 -11.89 -15.31 13.26
N ALA A 217 -11.75 -15.26 14.58
CA ALA A 217 -12.86 -15.00 15.50
C ALA A 217 -13.17 -13.49 15.58
N TRP A 218 -13.67 -12.92 14.48
CA TRP A 218 -14.00 -11.49 14.39
C TRP A 218 -14.87 -11.03 15.58
N MET A 219 -14.55 -9.88 16.18
CA MET A 219 -15.37 -9.27 17.22
C MET A 219 -16.75 -8.88 16.65
N HIS A 220 -16.75 -8.34 15.44
CA HIS A 220 -17.98 -7.96 14.75
C HIS A 220 -18.64 -9.19 14.10
N GLU A 221 -19.82 -9.59 14.58
CA GLU A 221 -20.52 -10.81 14.13
C GLU A 221 -20.80 -10.80 12.61
N ALA A 222 -21.16 -9.65 12.03
CA ALA A 222 -21.38 -9.55 10.59
C ALA A 222 -20.14 -9.84 9.73
N TRP A 223 -18.94 -9.89 10.31
CA TRP A 223 -17.70 -10.25 9.61
C TRP A 223 -17.38 -11.74 9.72
N ARG A 224 -18.10 -12.50 10.56
CA ARG A 224 -18.00 -13.96 10.70
C ARG A 224 -18.73 -14.68 9.57
N ILE A 225 -18.38 -14.34 8.33
CA ILE A 225 -18.96 -14.87 7.12
C ILE A 225 -17.81 -15.27 6.21
N SER A 226 -17.90 -16.44 5.58
CA SER A 226 -16.82 -16.89 4.71
C SER A 226 -16.63 -15.95 3.53
N THR A 227 -15.39 -15.85 3.09
CA THR A 227 -14.94 -15.08 1.92
C THR A 227 -15.80 -15.42 0.70
N GLN A 228 -16.13 -16.70 0.51
CA GLN A 228 -17.03 -17.14 -0.56
C GLN A 228 -18.43 -16.51 -0.45
N ARG A 229 -19.04 -16.50 0.74
CA ARG A 229 -20.38 -15.94 0.94
C ARG A 229 -20.40 -14.43 0.81
N ILE A 230 -19.37 -13.72 1.28
CA ILE A 230 -19.22 -12.27 1.04
C ILE A 230 -19.14 -12.02 -0.47
N TRP A 231 -18.32 -12.79 -1.18
CA TRP A 231 -18.17 -12.64 -2.62
C TRP A 231 -19.47 -12.89 -3.39
N GLU A 232 -20.25 -13.90 -2.98
CA GLU A 232 -21.59 -14.16 -3.54
C GLU A 232 -22.54 -13.00 -3.29
N ALA A 233 -22.59 -12.46 -2.06
CA ALA A 233 -23.39 -11.29 -1.74
C ALA A 233 -22.98 -10.06 -2.55
N PHE A 234 -21.68 -9.79 -2.66
CA PHE A 234 -21.13 -8.71 -3.47
C PHE A 234 -21.53 -8.83 -4.95
N LYS A 235 -21.48 -10.04 -5.52
CA LYS A 235 -21.93 -10.29 -6.90
C LYS A 235 -23.44 -10.07 -7.07
N VAL A 236 -24.26 -10.41 -6.08
CA VAL A 236 -25.72 -10.19 -6.14
C VAL A 236 -26.04 -8.71 -6.09
N GLU A 237 -25.38 -7.94 -5.21
CA GLU A 237 -25.56 -6.49 -5.12
C GLU A 237 -25.14 -5.76 -6.41
N ARG A 238 -24.17 -6.33 -7.14
CA ARG A 238 -23.66 -5.83 -8.43
C ARG A 238 -24.74 -5.67 -9.50
N GLY A 239 -25.75 -6.55 -9.53
CA GLY A 239 -26.67 -6.68 -10.66
C GLY A 239 -25.95 -6.99 -11.99
N THR A 240 -26.70 -7.22 -13.07
CA THR A 240 -26.18 -7.41 -14.44
C THR A 240 -25.65 -6.09 -15.00
N SER A 241 -24.52 -5.63 -14.47
CA SER A 241 -24.00 -4.28 -14.68
C SER A 241 -23.29 -4.13 -16.03
N THR A 242 -24.07 -3.78 -17.05
CA THR A 242 -23.61 -3.27 -18.35
C THR A 242 -22.96 -1.88 -18.26
N THR A 243 -23.01 -1.23 -17.09
CA THR A 243 -22.51 0.12 -16.83
C THR A 243 -21.19 0.17 -16.07
N GLU A 244 -20.65 -0.97 -15.63
CA GLU A 244 -19.38 -1.04 -14.90
C GLU A 244 -18.16 -1.03 -15.82
N PHE A 245 -17.23 -0.13 -15.51
CA PHE A 245 -15.93 0.05 -16.16
C PHE A 245 -14.81 -0.66 -15.36
N PRO A 246 -13.74 -1.13 -16.02
CA PRO A 246 -13.52 -1.14 -17.47
C PRO A 246 -14.34 -2.23 -18.18
N LYS A 247 -14.84 -1.92 -19.39
CA LYS A 247 -15.32 -2.94 -20.33
C LYS A 247 -14.14 -3.75 -20.87
N GLY A 248 -14.41 -4.92 -21.46
CA GLY A 248 -13.36 -5.88 -21.80
C GLY A 248 -12.36 -5.34 -22.84
N ASP A 249 -12.88 -4.60 -23.81
CA ASP A 249 -12.14 -3.82 -24.80
C ASP A 249 -11.32 -2.68 -24.18
N GLN A 250 -11.86 -2.02 -23.16
CA GLN A 250 -11.21 -0.88 -22.51
C GLN A 250 -10.01 -1.26 -21.64
N LEU A 251 -9.89 -2.52 -21.19
CA LEU A 251 -8.72 -2.94 -20.41
C LEU A 251 -7.39 -2.74 -21.15
N LYS A 252 -7.42 -2.77 -22.49
CA LYS A 252 -6.25 -2.49 -23.33
C LYS A 252 -5.68 -1.09 -23.15
N GLU A 253 -6.49 -0.14 -22.65
CA GLU A 253 -6.05 1.22 -22.31
C GLU A 253 -5.65 1.35 -20.83
N TYR A 254 -6.39 0.67 -19.95
CA TYR A 254 -6.18 0.76 -18.50
C TYR A 254 -4.88 0.09 -18.05
N ILE A 255 -4.55 -1.07 -18.60
CA ILE A 255 -3.35 -1.82 -18.22
C ILE A 255 -2.08 -1.02 -18.55
N PRO A 256 -1.85 -0.52 -19.78
CA PRO A 256 -0.68 0.29 -20.09
C PRO A 256 -0.60 1.56 -19.23
N SER A 257 -1.73 2.18 -18.91
CA SER A 257 -1.76 3.36 -18.04
C SER A 257 -1.26 3.03 -16.62
N ALA A 258 -1.70 1.91 -16.05
CA ALA A 258 -1.23 1.46 -14.75
C ALA A 258 0.25 1.03 -14.76
N VAL A 259 0.69 0.31 -15.80
CA VAL A 259 2.11 -0.10 -15.95
C VAL A 259 3.01 1.13 -16.13
N ARG A 260 2.61 2.10 -16.96
CA ARG A 260 3.31 3.38 -17.11
C ARG A 260 3.44 4.12 -15.78
N HIS A 261 2.40 4.12 -14.95
CA HIS A 261 2.46 4.71 -13.61
C HIS A 261 3.49 4.00 -12.72
N ILE A 262 3.55 2.66 -12.78
CA ILE A 262 4.55 1.86 -12.06
C ILE A 262 5.96 2.21 -12.52
N TYR A 263 6.23 2.17 -13.82
CA TYR A 263 7.55 2.48 -14.36
C TYR A 263 7.97 3.92 -14.13
N GLY A 264 7.04 4.87 -14.22
CA GLY A 264 7.29 6.26 -13.84
C GLY A 264 7.75 6.40 -12.39
N TYR A 265 7.23 5.57 -11.48
CA TYR A 265 7.74 5.50 -10.12
C TYR A 265 9.16 4.90 -10.06
N ILE A 266 9.40 3.75 -10.70
CA ILE A 266 10.71 3.07 -10.68
C ILE A 266 11.82 4.00 -11.17
N VAL A 267 11.63 4.60 -12.35
CA VAL A 267 12.59 5.55 -12.96
C VAL A 267 12.82 6.76 -12.06
N ARG A 268 11.77 7.27 -11.40
CA ARG A 268 11.89 8.39 -10.47
C ARG A 268 12.72 8.07 -9.23
N VAL A 269 12.62 6.85 -8.70
CA VAL A 269 13.43 6.43 -7.54
C VAL A 269 14.90 6.22 -7.92
N GLY A 270 15.25 6.25 -9.22
CA GLY A 270 16.63 6.21 -9.69
C GLY A 270 17.24 4.82 -9.69
N VAL A 271 16.40 3.77 -9.72
CA VAL A 271 16.87 2.39 -9.83
C VAL A 271 17.03 2.05 -11.31
N SER A 272 18.27 1.79 -11.73
CA SER A 272 18.57 1.38 -13.11
C SER A 272 17.89 0.05 -13.42
N PRO A 273 17.02 -0.04 -14.45
CA PRO A 273 16.20 -1.23 -14.70
C PRO A 273 16.95 -2.43 -15.32
N THR A 274 18.27 -2.39 -15.46
CA THR A 274 19.03 -3.44 -16.12
C THR A 274 18.85 -4.77 -15.38
N PRO A 275 18.25 -5.80 -16.00
CA PRO A 275 18.28 -7.15 -15.45
C PRO A 275 19.75 -7.57 -15.39
N SER A 276 20.24 -7.96 -14.21
CA SER A 276 21.54 -8.63 -14.11
C SER A 276 21.49 -9.86 -15.03
N PRO A 277 22.35 -9.93 -16.06
CA PRO A 277 22.49 -11.16 -16.85
C PRO A 277 22.92 -12.28 -15.91
N GLY A 278 22.38 -13.46 -16.13
CA GLY A 278 22.70 -14.66 -15.35
C GLY A 278 24.21 -14.83 -15.19
N VAL A 279 24.59 -15.19 -13.96
CA VAL A 279 25.94 -15.62 -13.61
C VAL A 279 26.25 -16.87 -14.43
N ASP A 280 27.00 -16.69 -15.52
CA ASP A 280 27.85 -17.68 -16.16
C ASP A 280 28.87 -16.92 -17.03
N ALA A 281 29.84 -16.27 -16.38
CA ALA A 281 31.11 -15.92 -16.99
C ALA A 281 32.13 -15.63 -15.89
N GLU A 282 33.09 -16.53 -15.78
CA GLU A 282 34.26 -16.43 -14.93
C GLU A 282 35.04 -15.12 -15.17
N GLY A 283 35.59 -14.59 -14.07
CA GLY A 283 36.76 -13.72 -14.10
C GLY A 283 36.50 -12.25 -14.47
N SER A 284 36.33 -11.41 -13.44
CA SER A 284 37.04 -10.13 -13.43
C SER A 284 37.08 -9.56 -12.02
N GLU A 285 38.31 -9.34 -11.56
CA GLU A 285 38.67 -8.74 -10.30
C GLU A 285 38.25 -7.26 -10.21
N GLY A 286 38.03 -6.81 -8.97
CA GLY A 286 38.21 -5.41 -8.60
C GLY A 286 36.93 -4.57 -8.54
N SER A 287 36.36 -4.42 -7.33
CA SER A 287 36.46 -3.15 -6.59
C SER A 287 35.70 -3.29 -5.26
N GLN A 288 36.44 -3.64 -4.22
CA GLN A 288 35.98 -3.63 -2.83
C GLN A 288 36.12 -2.19 -2.32
N ILE A 289 35.00 -1.50 -2.09
CA ILE A 289 35.01 -0.23 -1.37
C ILE A 289 35.19 -0.54 0.12
N SER A 290 36.45 -0.46 0.56
CA SER A 290 36.87 -0.53 1.96
C SER A 290 36.47 0.74 2.69
N TRP A 291 35.55 0.63 3.64
CA TRP A 291 35.33 1.62 4.70
C TRP A 291 35.83 1.02 6.01
N LEU A 292 37.12 1.17 6.29
CA LEU A 292 37.73 1.05 7.63
C LEU A 292 39.19 1.49 7.50
N ASP A 293 39.54 2.63 8.12
CA ASP A 293 40.82 2.75 8.81
C ASP A 293 40.75 3.89 9.83
N SER A 294 40.79 3.48 11.10
CA SER A 294 41.21 4.28 12.24
C SER A 294 42.39 3.52 12.86
N HIS A 295 43.59 4.11 12.81
CA HIS A 295 44.54 4.27 13.92
C HIS A 295 45.97 4.61 13.44
N GLY A 296 46.60 5.54 14.16
CA GLY A 296 48.01 5.96 14.00
C GLY A 296 48.14 7.48 14.12
N SER A 297 48.20 8.06 15.33
CA SER A 297 49.41 8.27 16.15
C SER A 297 50.48 9.12 15.47
N SER A 298 50.60 10.38 15.88
CA SER A 298 51.88 11.09 16.01
C SER A 298 51.73 12.26 16.97
N ASP A 299 52.63 12.28 17.94
CA ASP A 299 52.89 13.35 18.90
C ASP A 299 53.24 14.68 18.22
N GLU A 300 52.78 15.79 18.79
CA GLU A 300 53.55 17.03 18.83
C GLU A 300 53.10 17.91 20.01
N GLU A 301 53.96 18.00 21.03
CA GLU A 301 53.85 18.95 22.14
C GLU A 301 54.11 20.38 21.65
N VAL A 302 53.11 21.26 21.80
CA VAL A 302 53.30 22.72 21.69
C VAL A 302 52.77 23.38 22.97
N TYR A 303 53.69 23.90 23.77
CA TYR A 303 53.40 24.71 24.96
C TYR A 303 52.67 26.01 24.57
N PRO A 304 51.56 26.39 25.22
CA PRO A 304 50.98 27.72 25.07
C PRO A 304 51.55 28.70 26.09
N THR A 305 52.16 29.76 25.56
CA THR A 305 52.61 30.96 26.26
C THR A 305 51.45 31.66 26.98
N MET A 306 51.61 31.89 28.28
CA MET A 306 50.74 32.75 29.07
C MET A 306 50.94 34.22 28.71
N SER A 307 50.01 34.81 27.96
CA SER A 307 49.78 36.26 27.92
C SER A 307 48.41 36.55 27.30
N GLY A 308 47.53 37.20 28.06
CA GLY A 308 46.24 37.68 27.53
C GLY A 308 45.03 37.53 28.44
N ALA A 309 45.20 37.64 29.76
CA ALA A 309 44.06 37.81 30.66
C ALA A 309 43.94 39.29 31.00
N ILE A 310 43.15 40.04 30.23
CA ILE A 310 42.35 41.25 30.55
C ILE A 310 41.68 41.66 29.21
N ASP A 311 40.65 40.93 28.76
CA ASP A 311 39.57 41.47 27.87
C ASP A 311 38.39 40.49 27.61
N SER A 312 38.39 39.30 28.23
CA SER A 312 37.41 38.24 27.97
C SER A 312 36.00 38.48 28.54
N SER A 313 35.81 39.49 29.40
CA SER A 313 34.51 39.76 30.05
C SER A 313 33.53 40.55 29.15
N GLY A 314 34.03 41.35 28.20
CA GLY A 314 33.19 42.11 27.27
C GLY A 314 32.64 41.27 26.12
N ARG A 315 33.44 40.34 25.58
CA ARG A 315 33.01 39.45 24.48
C ARG A 315 31.98 38.41 24.90
N GLN A 316 32.07 37.90 26.14
CA GLN A 316 31.11 36.92 26.65
C GLN A 316 29.70 37.52 26.79
N ARG A 317 29.57 38.74 27.32
CA ARG A 317 28.26 39.43 27.45
C ARG A 317 27.61 39.75 26.10
N SER A 318 28.40 40.02 25.07
CA SER A 318 27.88 40.26 23.71
C SER A 318 27.36 38.99 23.06
N ALA A 319 28.06 37.86 23.22
CA ALA A 319 27.64 36.57 22.70
C ALA A 319 26.36 36.06 23.40
N ASP A 320 26.26 36.24 24.72
CA ASP A 320 25.08 35.87 25.50
C ASP A 320 23.85 36.71 25.10
N SER A 321 24.05 38.01 24.80
CA SER A 321 22.97 38.88 24.31
C SER A 321 22.48 38.50 22.91
N GLU A 322 23.35 38.00 22.04
CA GLU A 322 22.96 37.57 20.70
C GLU A 322 22.24 36.22 20.72
N ALA A 323 22.70 35.30 21.56
CA ALA A 323 22.04 34.02 21.80
C ALA A 323 20.60 34.21 22.32
N LEU A 324 20.40 35.16 23.25
CA LEU A 324 19.06 35.48 23.76
C LEU A 324 18.13 36.01 22.66
N ARG A 325 18.60 36.92 21.79
CA ARG A 325 17.79 37.44 20.67
C ARG A 325 17.41 36.34 19.67
N ARG A 326 18.32 35.40 19.39
CA ARG A 326 18.01 34.25 18.51
C ARG A 326 16.95 33.34 19.13
N LEU A 327 17.01 33.13 20.45
CA LEU A 327 16.00 32.36 21.17
C LEU A 327 14.63 33.05 21.18
N GLU A 328 14.60 34.38 21.36
CA GLU A 328 13.37 35.17 21.31
C GLU A 328 12.74 35.15 19.91
N ALA A 329 13.55 35.29 18.85
CA ALA A 329 13.08 35.18 17.47
C ALA A 329 12.50 33.78 17.17
N SER A 330 13.21 32.72 17.58
CA SER A 330 12.74 31.34 17.40
C SER A 330 11.45 31.07 18.17
N ASN A 331 11.31 31.59 19.40
CA ASN A 331 10.06 31.49 20.16
C ASN A 331 8.89 32.24 19.49
N HIS A 332 9.17 33.39 18.88
CA HIS A 332 8.15 34.13 18.14
C HIS A 332 7.69 33.35 16.89
N GLU A 333 8.61 32.75 16.14
CA GLU A 333 8.29 31.89 15.00
C GLU A 333 7.48 30.66 15.42
N LEU A 334 7.86 30.00 16.52
CA LEU A 334 7.11 28.86 17.06
C LEU A 334 5.68 29.24 17.47
N ARG A 335 5.48 30.40 18.09
CA ARG A 335 4.14 30.89 18.44
C ARG A 335 3.30 31.16 17.19
N ALA A 336 3.87 31.83 16.19
CA ALA A 336 3.18 32.08 14.93
C ALA A 336 2.81 30.76 14.21
N GLY A 337 3.71 29.77 14.21
CA GLY A 337 3.44 28.44 13.67
C GLY A 337 2.32 27.72 14.43
N TYR A 338 2.28 27.83 15.75
CA TYR A 338 1.23 27.23 16.57
C TYR A 338 -0.15 27.87 16.33
N GLU A 339 -0.19 29.20 16.17
CA GLU A 339 -1.42 29.91 15.83
C GLU A 339 -1.94 29.55 14.44
N ALA A 340 -1.06 29.42 13.44
CA ALA A 340 -1.42 28.95 12.10
C ALA A 340 -1.98 27.52 12.13
N LEU A 341 -1.32 26.61 12.85
CA LEU A 341 -1.77 25.22 13.00
C LEU A 341 -3.13 25.14 13.71
N ARG A 342 -3.36 25.99 14.71
CA ARG A 342 -4.66 26.09 15.39
C ARG A 342 -5.77 26.55 14.44
N ALA A 343 -5.50 27.56 13.61
CA ALA A 343 -6.46 28.03 12.61
C ALA A 343 -6.79 26.94 11.57
N ASP A 344 -5.79 26.19 11.11
CA ASP A 344 -5.98 25.04 10.21
C ASP A 344 -6.82 23.94 10.86
N HIS A 345 -6.59 23.66 12.14
CA HIS A 345 -7.37 22.68 12.89
C HIS A 345 -8.84 23.12 13.06
N GLU A 346 -9.10 24.39 13.31
CA GLU A 346 -10.46 24.94 13.37
C GLU A 346 -11.16 24.85 12.00
N ALA A 347 -10.47 25.21 10.91
CA ALA A 347 -10.99 25.07 9.54
C ALA A 347 -11.28 23.60 9.18
N LEU A 348 -10.43 22.66 9.61
CA LEU A 348 -10.67 21.23 9.40
C LEU A 348 -11.92 20.76 10.15
N ARG A 349 -12.12 21.23 11.38
CA ARG A 349 -13.30 20.90 12.20
C ARG A 349 -14.61 21.36 11.54
N GLU A 350 -14.62 22.57 10.99
CA GLU A 350 -15.78 23.07 10.23
C GLU A 350 -16.07 22.22 8.98
N ARG A 351 -15.02 21.80 8.26
CA ARG A 351 -15.17 20.89 7.10
C ARG A 351 -15.71 19.52 7.50
N VAL A 352 -15.32 18.99 8.65
CA VAL A 352 -15.85 17.73 9.18
C VAL A 352 -17.34 17.88 9.50
N GLN A 353 -17.74 18.95 10.18
CA GLN A 353 -19.17 19.22 10.46
C GLN A 353 -19.99 19.40 9.18
N ALA A 354 -19.45 20.08 8.17
CA ALA A 354 -20.11 20.21 6.87
C ALA A 354 -20.29 18.84 6.18
N ASN A 355 -19.29 17.96 6.26
CA ASN A 355 -19.37 16.60 5.73
C ASN A 355 -20.41 15.75 6.47
N GLU A 356 -20.52 15.87 7.79
CA GLU A 356 -21.58 15.19 8.56
C GLU A 356 -22.98 15.62 8.10
N GLY A 357 -23.19 16.92 7.82
CA GLY A 357 -24.41 17.43 7.21
C GLY A 357 -24.73 16.81 5.85
N LEU A 358 -23.70 16.66 4.99
CA LEU A 358 -23.86 16.00 3.68
C LEU A 358 -24.14 14.51 3.78
N ILE A 359 -23.61 13.83 4.80
CA ILE A 359 -23.90 12.42 5.07
C ILE A 359 -25.37 12.26 5.47
N ALA A 360 -25.85 13.09 6.41
CA ALA A 360 -27.25 13.08 6.84
C ALA A 360 -28.21 13.34 5.68
N GLU A 361 -27.90 14.28 4.79
CA GLU A 361 -28.72 14.56 3.61
C GLU A 361 -28.70 13.40 2.60
N ASN A 362 -27.54 12.77 2.38
CA ASN A 362 -27.45 11.58 1.54
C ASN A 362 -28.29 10.42 2.07
N GLU A 363 -28.31 10.21 3.39
CA GLU A 363 -29.19 9.22 4.00
C GLU A 363 -30.67 9.54 3.79
N ARG A 364 -31.05 10.82 3.95
CA ARG A 364 -32.42 11.29 3.68
C ARG A 364 -32.85 10.98 2.25
N LEU A 365 -32.00 11.30 1.27
CA LEU A 365 -32.24 11.02 -0.15
C LEU A 365 -32.31 9.51 -0.44
N ARG A 366 -31.47 8.69 0.20
CA ARG A 366 -31.53 7.22 0.08
C ARG A 366 -32.86 6.67 0.60
N ARG A 367 -33.35 7.18 1.75
CA ARG A 367 -34.66 6.79 2.31
C ARG A 367 -35.80 7.18 1.37
N GLN A 368 -35.80 8.40 0.83
CA GLN A 368 -36.79 8.84 -0.16
C GLN A 368 -36.79 7.96 -1.42
N ARG A 369 -35.61 7.70 -1.99
CA ARG A 369 -35.47 6.83 -3.17
C ARG A 369 -36.03 5.42 -2.91
N ASN A 370 -35.77 4.86 -1.73
CA ASN A 370 -36.28 3.55 -1.36
C ASN A 370 -37.81 3.55 -1.21
N ALA A 371 -38.38 4.61 -0.64
CA ALA A 371 -39.84 4.78 -0.56
C ALA A 371 -40.49 4.86 -1.95
N PHE A 372 -39.91 5.64 -2.88
CA PHE A 372 -40.40 5.70 -4.26
C PHE A 372 -40.33 4.34 -4.97
N ARG A 373 -39.24 3.58 -4.79
CA ARG A 373 -39.13 2.22 -5.33
C ARG A 373 -40.17 1.28 -4.76
N ALA A 374 -40.49 1.38 -3.47
CA ALA A 374 -41.53 0.58 -2.84
C ALA A 374 -42.92 0.91 -3.40
N LEU A 375 -43.23 2.21 -3.60
CA LEU A 375 -44.47 2.66 -4.22
C LEU A 375 -44.61 2.15 -5.65
N ALA A 376 -43.57 2.28 -6.47
CA ALA A 376 -43.57 1.79 -7.86
C ALA A 376 -43.79 0.28 -7.92
N ARG A 377 -43.18 -0.50 -7.01
CA ARG A 377 -43.41 -1.94 -6.90
C ARG A 377 -44.85 -2.28 -6.52
N ARG A 378 -45.50 -1.48 -5.66
CA ARG A 378 -46.90 -1.67 -5.29
C ARG A 378 -47.82 -1.41 -6.49
N GLN A 379 -47.63 -0.29 -7.20
CA GLN A 379 -48.39 0.05 -8.40
C GLN A 379 -48.25 -1.02 -9.49
N ALA A 380 -47.03 -1.52 -9.71
CA ALA A 380 -46.80 -2.60 -10.68
C ALA A 380 -47.60 -3.88 -10.35
N ARG A 381 -47.70 -4.25 -9.07
CA ARG A 381 -48.52 -5.39 -8.63
C ARG A 381 -50.02 -5.13 -8.83
N GLU A 382 -50.50 -3.94 -8.48
CA GLU A 382 -51.92 -3.56 -8.69
C GLU A 382 -52.29 -3.62 -10.18
N ILE A 383 -51.44 -3.11 -11.07
CA ILE A 383 -51.64 -3.21 -12.54
C ILE A 383 -51.67 -4.67 -13.00
N GLN A 384 -50.80 -5.53 -12.46
CA GLN A 384 -50.76 -6.95 -12.81
C GLN A 384 -52.04 -7.68 -12.39
N VAL A 385 -52.55 -7.41 -11.19
CA VAL A 385 -53.82 -7.98 -10.71
C VAL A 385 -54.99 -7.53 -11.58
N LEU A 386 -55.06 -6.24 -11.93
CA LEU A 386 -56.12 -5.71 -12.80
C LEU A 386 -56.08 -6.33 -14.22
N ARG A 387 -54.88 -6.67 -14.73
CA ARG A 387 -54.74 -7.38 -16.01
C ARG A 387 -55.27 -8.81 -15.93
N GLN A 388 -54.98 -9.52 -14.84
CA GLN A 388 -55.45 -10.90 -14.64
C GLN A 388 -56.97 -11.00 -14.47
N GLN A 389 -57.63 -9.95 -13.95
CA GLN A 389 -59.09 -9.91 -13.81
C GLN A 389 -59.85 -9.63 -15.13
N ARG A 390 -59.14 -9.17 -16.18
CA ARG A 390 -59.75 -8.84 -17.49
C ARG A 390 -59.64 -9.97 -18.52
N THR A 391 -58.76 -10.94 -18.27
CA THR A 391 -58.63 -12.20 -19.02
C THR A 391 -59.48 -13.26 -18.36
#